data_AF-A0A6N1YCG8-F1
#
_entry.id   AF-A0A6N1YCG8-F1
#
_cell.length_a   1.000
_cell.length_b   1.000
_cell.length_c   1.000
_cell.angle_alpha   90.00
_cell.angle_beta   90.00
_cell.angle_gamma   90.00
#
_symmetry.space_group_name_H-M   'P 1'
#
loop_
_entity.id
_entity.type
_entity.pdbx_description
1 polymer ?
#
loop_
_entity_poly.entity_id
_entity_poly.type
_entity_poly.pdbx_seq_one_letter_code
_entity_poly.pdbx_strand_id
1 'polypeptide(L)'
;MYFIPESVKLKIRTTVYTLCAVAALAMIVKMFPFAWAGLCNIGQEGFCGEQICSVSGAWHIAWQMPLNGIMSAPVSWLPGFEWGLHGFVYILIAFYLPLIYGSWRFVGFHYLIGPMIADLTTDDPNEFSAVWCLFSIALCVSVIKSPIRKYLHVKKWPYYQRTVGDAL
;
A
#
# COMPACT_ATOMS: atom_id res chain seq x y z
N MET A 1 0.64 -6.92 -10.89
CA MET A 1 0.04 -6.98 -12.24
C MET A 1 -0.38 -8.39 -12.69
N TYR A 2 -0.54 -9.38 -11.79
CA TYR A 2 -0.94 -10.74 -12.19
C TYR A 2 -2.42 -10.82 -12.59
N PHE A 3 -3.29 -10.03 -11.96
CA PHE A 3 -4.74 -10.12 -12.12
C PHE A 3 -5.32 -9.34 -13.31
N ILE A 4 -4.49 -9.09 -14.33
CA ILE A 4 -4.84 -8.39 -15.57
C ILE A 4 -4.35 -9.16 -16.80
N PRO A 5 -4.92 -8.94 -17.99
CA PRO A 5 -4.48 -9.61 -19.21
C PRO A 5 -3.00 -9.35 -19.53
N GLU A 6 -2.30 -10.38 -20.01
CA GLU A 6 -0.85 -10.29 -20.26
C GLU A 6 -0.50 -9.20 -21.28
N SER A 7 -1.30 -9.01 -22.34
CA SER A 7 -1.10 -7.96 -23.33
C SER A 7 -1.09 -6.55 -22.73
N VAL A 8 -1.96 -6.29 -21.74
CA VAL A 8 -2.02 -5.03 -21.01
C VAL A 8 -0.81 -4.89 -20.12
N LYS A 9 -0.48 -5.94 -19.35
CA LYS A 9 0.71 -5.98 -18.49
C LYS A 9 1.98 -5.66 -19.27
N LEU A 10 2.21 -6.30 -20.43
CA LEU A 10 3.42 -6.08 -21.23
C LEU A 10 3.56 -4.62 -21.68
N LYS A 11 2.45 -3.94 -21.96
CA LYS A 11 2.39 -2.54 -22.40
C LYS A 11 2.66 -1.54 -21.27
N ILE A 12 2.14 -1.81 -20.07
CA ILE A 12 2.21 -0.85 -18.94
C ILE A 12 3.38 -1.13 -17.98
N ARG A 13 4.05 -2.29 -18.08
CA ARG A 13 5.01 -2.74 -17.06
C ARG A 13 6.09 -1.71 -16.74
N THR A 14 6.65 -1.07 -17.77
CA THR A 14 7.77 -0.13 -17.58
C THR A 14 7.30 1.08 -16.81
N THR A 15 6.17 1.67 -17.21
CA THR A 15 5.56 2.80 -16.49
C THR A 15 5.21 2.42 -15.05
N VAL A 16 4.55 1.28 -14.84
CA VAL A 16 4.16 0.82 -13.49
C VAL A 16 5.40 0.62 -12.61
N TYR A 17 6.42 -0.09 -13.09
CA TYR A 17 7.64 -0.31 -12.30
C TYR A 17 8.43 0.96 -12.05
N THR A 18 8.50 1.89 -13.00
CA THR A 18 9.12 3.21 -12.77
C THR A 18 8.40 3.98 -11.68
N LEU A 19 7.06 4.01 -11.69
CA LEU A 19 6.28 4.66 -10.63
C LEU A 19 6.51 3.99 -9.27
N CYS A 20 6.55 2.66 -9.22
CA CYS A 20 6.89 1.93 -7.99
C CYS A 20 8.30 2.27 -7.48
N ALA A 21 9.28 2.40 -8.38
CA ALA A 21 10.65 2.76 -8.02
C ALA A 21 10.72 4.19 -7.44
N VAL A 22 10.02 5.15 -8.06
CA VAL A 22 9.94 6.52 -7.55
C VAL A 22 9.30 6.56 -6.16
N ALA A 23 8.23 5.79 -5.93
CA ALA A 23 7.61 5.72 -4.60
C ALA A 23 8.50 5.03 -3.56
N ALA A 24 9.25 3.99 -3.94
CA ALA A 24 10.23 3.38 -3.06
C ALA A 24 11.30 4.39 -2.63
N LEU A 25 11.82 5.18 -3.58
CA LEU A 25 12.75 6.27 -3.27
C LEU A 25 12.12 7.32 -2.35
N ALA A 26 10.86 7.70 -2.57
CA ALA A 26 10.17 8.64 -1.69
C ALA A 26 10.02 8.11 -0.25
N MET A 27 9.74 6.81 -0.08
CA MET A 27 9.70 6.18 1.25
C MET A 27 11.08 6.16 1.91
N ILE A 28 12.15 5.84 1.15
CA ILE A 28 13.53 5.93 1.66
C ILE A 28 13.88 7.35 2.08
N VAL A 29 13.49 8.35 1.28
CA VAL A 29 13.65 9.77 1.61
C VAL A 29 12.93 10.09 2.92
N LYS A 30 11.69 9.62 3.15
CA LYS A 30 10.95 9.81 4.42
C LYS A 30 11.63 9.15 5.63
N MET A 31 12.30 8.02 5.44
CA MET A 31 13.05 7.32 6.50
C MET A 31 14.39 7.98 6.84
N PHE A 32 14.97 8.77 5.93
CA PHE A 32 16.26 9.39 6.17
C PHE A 32 16.13 10.60 7.13
N PRO A 33 16.88 10.67 8.24
CA PRO A 33 16.71 11.69 9.27
C PRO A 33 17.38 13.02 8.88
N PHE A 34 16.75 13.78 7.97
CA PHE A 34 17.24 15.10 7.59
C PHE A 34 17.08 16.10 8.73
N ALA A 35 18.18 16.72 9.16
CA ALA A 35 18.16 17.73 10.23
C ALA A 35 17.22 18.92 9.96
N TRP A 36 17.00 19.26 8.68
CA TRP A 36 16.14 20.38 8.28
C TRP A 36 14.65 20.03 8.23
N ALA A 37 14.31 18.75 8.14
CA ALA A 37 12.93 18.31 7.90
C ALA A 37 12.13 18.08 9.19
N GLY A 38 12.77 18.17 10.36
CA GLY A 38 12.14 17.87 11.64
C GLY A 38 11.71 16.41 11.76
N LEU A 39 10.92 16.12 12.81
CA LEU A 39 10.37 14.80 13.09
C LEU A 39 8.93 14.68 12.57
N CYS A 40 8.52 13.47 12.24
CA CYS A 40 7.12 13.12 11.94
C CYS A 40 6.19 13.33 13.16
N ASN A 41 4.89 13.31 12.93
CA ASN A 41 3.86 13.46 13.96
C ASN A 41 3.65 12.12 14.71
N ILE A 42 4.31 11.97 15.85
CA ILE A 42 4.24 10.78 16.70
C ILE A 42 2.80 10.57 17.19
N GLY A 43 2.34 9.31 17.14
CA GLY A 43 0.99 8.94 17.57
C GLY A 43 -0.10 9.28 16.57
N GLN A 44 0.25 9.81 15.40
CA GLN A 44 -0.68 10.06 14.31
C GLN A 44 -0.23 9.39 13.01
N GLU A 45 1.02 9.63 12.59
CA GLU A 45 1.59 8.92 11.47
C GLU A 45 1.93 7.47 11.86
N GLY A 46 1.50 6.51 11.04
CA GLY A 46 1.91 5.13 11.23
C GLY A 46 3.42 4.98 11.13
N PHE A 47 3.99 4.07 11.93
CA PHE A 47 5.43 3.79 11.98
C PHE A 47 6.29 4.96 12.54
N CYS A 48 5.68 6.09 12.92
CA CYS A 48 6.37 7.24 13.47
C CYS A 48 6.60 7.10 14.99
N GLY A 49 7.86 7.26 15.42
CA GLY A 49 8.20 7.36 16.84
C GLY A 49 9.62 7.88 17.07
N GLU A 50 10.05 7.92 18.33
CA GLU A 50 11.30 8.58 18.72
C GLU A 50 12.57 7.80 18.35
N GLN A 51 12.44 6.48 18.18
CA GLN A 51 13.57 5.57 18.00
C GLN A 51 13.19 4.40 17.10
N ILE A 52 14.19 3.75 16.50
CA ILE A 52 14.00 2.54 15.71
C ILE A 52 13.81 1.37 16.68
N CYS A 53 12.57 0.94 16.91
CA CYS A 53 12.27 -0.11 17.87
C CYS A 53 11.01 -0.91 17.48
N SER A 54 11.02 -2.20 17.83
CA SER A 54 9.81 -3.02 17.89
C SER A 54 9.25 -2.93 19.30
N VAL A 55 8.00 -2.50 19.42
CA VAL A 55 7.30 -2.32 20.70
C VAL A 55 6.07 -3.21 20.76
N SER A 56 5.50 -3.36 21.96
CA SER A 56 4.20 -3.98 22.12
C SER A 56 3.13 -2.96 21.73
N GLY A 57 2.27 -3.31 20.76
CA GLY A 57 1.09 -2.53 20.40
C GLY A 57 -0.10 -2.88 21.31
N ALA A 58 -1.32 -2.59 20.86
CA ALA A 58 -2.54 -2.85 21.62
C ALA A 58 -2.78 -4.35 21.83
N TRP A 59 -2.55 -5.17 20.80
CA TRP A 59 -2.68 -6.63 20.90
C TRP A 59 -1.67 -7.41 20.06
N HIS A 60 -0.99 -6.75 19.14
CA HIS A 60 0.05 -7.27 18.27
C HIS A 60 1.36 -6.47 18.42
N ILE A 61 2.38 -6.85 17.65
CA ILE A 61 3.64 -6.10 17.59
C ILE A 61 3.40 -4.75 16.89
N ALA A 62 4.05 -3.70 17.37
CA ALA A 62 4.08 -2.40 16.74
C ALA A 62 5.52 -2.01 16.42
N TRP A 63 5.69 -1.11 15.46
CA TRP A 63 7.00 -0.63 15.05
C TRP A 63 7.04 0.89 15.02
N GLN A 64 8.15 1.43 15.47
CA GLN A 64 8.41 2.86 15.43
C GLN A 64 9.79 3.13 14.83
N MET A 65 9.87 4.27 14.13
CA MET A 65 11.08 4.82 13.55
C MET A 65 10.99 6.35 13.55
N PRO A 66 12.10 7.07 13.79
CA PRO A 66 12.16 8.52 13.66
C PRO A 66 12.16 8.92 12.18
N LEU A 67 10.97 8.90 11.56
CA LEU A 67 10.77 9.41 10.21
C LEU A 67 10.91 10.92 10.20
N ASN A 68 11.39 11.48 9.10
CA ASN A 68 11.46 12.94 8.98
C ASN A 68 10.08 13.57 8.79
N GLY A 69 10.00 14.89 8.98
CA GLY A 69 8.75 15.64 8.92
C GLY A 69 8.18 15.91 7.51
N ILE A 70 8.73 15.36 6.42
CA ILE A 70 8.25 15.65 5.06
C ILE A 70 6.79 15.16 4.88
N MET A 71 5.92 16.08 4.44
CA MET A 71 4.47 15.90 4.28
C MET A 71 3.72 15.45 5.55
N SER A 72 4.29 15.68 6.74
CA SER A 72 3.63 15.39 8.02
C SER A 72 2.59 16.45 8.37
N ALA A 73 2.89 17.71 8.03
CA ALA A 73 1.96 18.81 8.25
C ALA A 73 0.76 18.74 7.28
N PRO A 74 -0.43 19.23 7.69
CA PRO A 74 -1.61 19.26 6.84
C PRO A 74 -1.31 19.95 5.50
N VAL A 75 -1.64 19.27 4.41
CA VAL A 75 -1.35 19.76 3.07
C VAL A 75 -2.60 20.45 2.51
N SER A 76 -2.47 21.71 2.10
CA SER A 76 -3.61 22.55 1.69
C SER A 76 -4.45 21.99 0.53
N TRP A 77 -3.83 21.20 -0.36
CA TRP A 77 -4.50 20.55 -1.49
C TRP A 77 -5.08 19.16 -1.15
N LEU A 78 -4.86 18.63 0.05
CA LEU A 78 -5.35 17.33 0.50
C LEU A 78 -5.85 17.41 1.96
N PRO A 79 -6.99 18.08 2.21
CA PRO A 79 -7.51 18.25 3.56
C PRO A 79 -7.84 16.91 4.22
N GLY A 80 -7.44 16.75 5.48
CA GLY A 80 -7.66 15.54 6.28
C GLY A 80 -6.65 14.42 6.06
N PHE A 81 -5.60 14.63 5.27
CA PHE A 81 -4.53 13.66 5.09
C PHE A 81 -3.30 14.00 5.94
N GLU A 82 -3.07 13.21 6.99
CA GLU A 82 -2.02 13.45 8.01
C GLU A 82 -1.14 12.21 8.22
N TRP A 83 -0.94 11.41 7.18
CA TRP A 83 -0.19 10.13 7.21
C TRP A 83 1.23 10.22 6.64
N GLY A 84 1.74 11.44 6.42
CA GLY A 84 3.09 11.65 5.92
C GLY A 84 3.32 11.26 4.45
N LEU A 85 4.54 11.53 3.96
CA LEU A 85 4.93 11.18 2.60
C LEU A 85 4.83 9.66 2.34
N HIS A 86 5.25 8.84 3.31
CA HIS A 86 5.25 7.37 3.18
C HIS A 86 3.82 6.83 3.01
N GLY A 87 2.87 7.27 3.85
CA GLY A 87 1.47 6.89 3.70
C GLY A 87 0.90 7.32 2.36
N PHE A 88 1.22 8.55 1.91
CA PHE A 88 0.70 9.08 0.65
C PHE A 88 1.14 8.25 -0.55
N VAL A 89 2.45 8.04 -0.70
CA VAL A 89 3.00 7.30 -1.84
C VAL A 89 2.63 5.82 -1.80
N TYR A 90 2.56 5.24 -0.60
CA TYR A 90 2.18 3.85 -0.43
C TYR A 90 0.72 3.62 -0.84
N ILE A 91 -0.21 4.46 -0.36
CA ILE A 91 -1.63 4.34 -0.75
C ILE A 91 -1.80 4.53 -2.26
N LEU A 92 -1.11 5.52 -2.84
CA LEU A 92 -1.16 5.79 -4.27
C LEU A 92 -0.68 4.60 -5.11
N ILE A 93 0.46 4.00 -4.75
CA ILE A 93 1.05 2.92 -5.55
C ILE A 93 0.47 1.54 -5.23
N ALA A 94 0.09 1.27 -3.98
CA ALA A 94 -0.43 -0.03 -3.57
C ALA A 94 -1.92 -0.22 -3.92
N PHE A 95 -2.71 0.86 -3.96
CA PHE A 95 -4.15 0.80 -4.24
C PHE A 95 -4.56 1.54 -5.50
N TYR A 96 -4.27 2.84 -5.61
CA TYR A 96 -4.76 3.64 -6.74
C TYR A 96 -4.16 3.21 -8.07
N LEU A 97 -2.85 2.98 -8.14
CA LEU A 97 -2.22 2.54 -9.39
C LEU A 97 -2.78 1.17 -9.87
N PRO A 98 -2.88 0.13 -9.01
CA PRO A 98 -3.58 -1.11 -9.33
C PRO A 98 -5.05 -0.97 -9.67
N LEU A 99 -5.76 0.04 -9.15
CA LEU A 99 -7.12 0.36 -9.53
C LEU A 99 -7.18 0.98 -10.94
N ILE A 100 -6.24 1.88 -11.26
CA ILE A 100 -6.15 2.60 -12.54
C ILE A 100 -5.82 1.67 -13.70
N TYR A 101 -4.93 0.69 -13.51
CA TYR A 101 -4.74 -0.39 -14.50
C TYR A 101 -5.71 -1.58 -14.28
N GLY A 102 -6.50 -1.46 -13.20
CA GLY A 102 -7.56 -2.28 -12.61
C GLY A 102 -7.44 -3.77 -12.62
N SER A 103 -6.50 -4.13 -11.77
CA SER A 103 -6.73 -5.19 -10.81
C SER A 103 -7.77 -4.80 -9.74
N TRP A 104 -8.90 -4.15 -10.07
CA TRP A 104 -9.84 -3.58 -9.09
C TRP A 104 -10.45 -4.62 -8.14
N ARG A 105 -10.67 -5.86 -8.61
CA ARG A 105 -11.13 -6.98 -7.76
C ARG A 105 -10.09 -7.35 -6.72
N PHE A 106 -8.83 -7.42 -7.13
CA PHE A 106 -7.72 -7.66 -6.21
C PHE A 106 -7.51 -6.49 -5.25
N VAL A 107 -7.64 -5.25 -5.71
CA VAL A 107 -7.57 -4.04 -4.86
C VAL A 107 -8.64 -4.08 -3.79
N GLY A 108 -9.90 -4.38 -4.14
CA GLY A 108 -10.98 -4.51 -3.16
C GLY A 108 -10.73 -5.61 -2.14
N PHE A 109 -10.26 -6.78 -2.61
CA PHE A 109 -9.88 -7.87 -1.71
C PHE A 109 -8.69 -7.50 -0.81
N HIS A 110 -7.69 -6.80 -1.33
CA HIS A 110 -6.54 -6.32 -0.58
C HIS A 110 -6.95 -5.31 0.49
N TYR A 111 -7.82 -4.36 0.13
CA TYR A 111 -8.35 -3.37 1.06
C TYR A 111 -9.14 -4.02 2.20
N LEU A 112 -10.01 -4.98 1.86
CA LEU A 112 -10.83 -5.72 2.83
C LEU A 112 -9.97 -6.47 3.84
N ILE A 113 -9.00 -7.26 3.36
CA ILE A 113 -8.21 -8.13 4.22
C ILE A 113 -7.10 -7.37 4.95
N GLY A 114 -6.64 -6.25 4.38
CA GLY A 114 -5.56 -5.47 4.94
C GLY A 114 -6.05 -4.28 5.77
N PRO A 115 -6.07 -3.07 5.21
CA PRO A 115 -6.44 -1.85 5.93
C PRO A 115 -7.74 -1.98 6.72
N MET A 116 -8.82 -2.48 6.09
CA MET A 116 -10.12 -2.49 6.76
C MET A 116 -10.12 -3.37 8.02
N ILE A 117 -9.49 -4.55 8.00
CA ILE A 117 -9.40 -5.39 9.20
C ILE A 117 -8.43 -4.77 10.20
N ALA A 118 -7.33 -4.15 9.76
CA ALA A 118 -6.40 -3.46 10.65
C ALA A 118 -7.11 -2.32 11.40
N ASP A 119 -7.82 -1.45 10.68
CA ASP A 119 -8.61 -0.34 11.22
C ASP A 119 -9.72 -0.80 12.18
N LEU A 120 -10.24 -2.01 12.01
CA LEU A 120 -11.26 -2.58 12.90
C LEU A 120 -10.68 -3.26 14.15
N THR A 121 -9.37 -3.54 14.17
CA THR A 121 -8.76 -4.36 15.22
C THR A 121 -7.74 -3.60 16.06
N THR A 122 -7.18 -2.49 15.58
CA THR A 122 -6.30 -1.65 16.37
C THR A 122 -6.54 -0.16 16.10
N ASP A 123 -6.38 0.65 17.15
CA ASP A 123 -6.34 2.11 17.07
C ASP A 123 -4.90 2.64 17.21
N ASP A 124 -3.89 1.76 17.34
CA ASP A 124 -2.48 2.13 17.44
C ASP A 124 -1.88 2.32 16.02
N PRO A 125 -1.47 3.55 15.65
CA PRO A 125 -0.88 3.84 14.34
C PRO A 125 0.37 3.01 14.01
N ASN A 126 1.15 2.67 15.03
CA ASN A 126 2.39 1.91 14.89
C ASN A 126 2.14 0.41 14.74
N GLU A 127 0.91 -0.05 15.02
CA GLU A 127 0.49 -1.44 14.93
C GLU A 127 -0.15 -1.78 13.57
N PHE A 128 -0.73 -0.79 12.87
CA PHE A 128 -1.47 -1.00 11.60
C PHE A 128 -0.71 -1.84 10.58
N SER A 129 0.57 -1.53 10.35
CA SER A 129 1.39 -2.23 9.36
C SER A 129 1.64 -3.70 9.74
N ALA A 130 1.77 -3.99 11.03
CA ALA A 130 2.00 -5.34 11.54
C ALA A 130 0.73 -6.18 11.46
N VAL A 131 -0.40 -5.62 11.87
CA VAL A 131 -1.71 -6.27 11.81
C VAL A 131 -2.08 -6.56 10.36
N TRP A 132 -1.87 -5.61 9.45
CA TRP A 132 -2.08 -5.86 8.03
C TRP A 132 -1.16 -6.98 7.51
N CYS A 133 0.11 -7.01 7.91
CA CYS A 133 1.00 -8.12 7.53
C CYS A 133 0.45 -9.49 7.97
N LEU A 134 -0.08 -9.59 9.20
CA LEU A 134 -0.71 -10.82 9.71
C LEU A 134 -1.87 -11.28 8.82
N PHE A 135 -2.80 -10.39 8.48
CA PHE A 135 -3.95 -10.73 7.65
C PHE A 135 -3.60 -10.91 6.17
N SER A 136 -2.47 -10.34 5.70
CA SER A 136 -1.97 -10.52 4.33
C SER A 136 -1.64 -11.97 3.99
N ILE A 137 -1.54 -12.86 4.97
CA ILE A 137 -1.42 -14.30 4.71
C ILE A 137 -2.62 -14.84 3.91
N ALA A 138 -3.82 -14.27 4.08
CA ALA A 138 -4.99 -14.61 3.28
C ALA A 138 -4.84 -14.17 1.82
N LEU A 139 -4.08 -13.10 1.53
CA LEU A 139 -3.71 -12.72 0.16
C LEU A 139 -2.75 -13.74 -0.45
N CYS A 140 -1.74 -14.16 0.29
CA CYS A 140 -0.80 -15.19 -0.18
C CYS A 140 -1.54 -16.49 -0.48
N VAL A 141 -2.41 -16.94 0.44
CA VAL A 141 -3.20 -18.16 0.28
C VAL A 141 -4.17 -18.05 -0.90
N SER A 142 -4.80 -16.88 -1.13
CA SER A 142 -5.74 -16.71 -2.25
C SER A 142 -5.07 -16.73 -3.63
N VAL A 143 -3.78 -16.37 -3.70
CA VAL A 143 -2.95 -16.45 -4.92
C VAL A 143 -2.44 -17.88 -5.16
N ILE A 144 -1.96 -18.54 -4.10
CA ILE A 144 -1.29 -19.85 -4.18
C ILE A 144 -2.32 -20.99 -4.31
N LYS A 145 -3.37 -20.97 -3.49
CA LYS A 145 -4.42 -22.00 -3.43
C LYS A 145 -5.74 -21.37 -3.89
N SER A 146 -6.66 -22.21 -4.34
CA SER A 146 -8.11 -21.93 -4.51
C SER A 146 -8.62 -21.45 -5.88
N PRO A 147 -9.94 -21.60 -6.13
CA PRO A 147 -10.66 -20.94 -7.22
C PRO A 147 -10.76 -19.41 -7.09
N ILE A 148 -10.48 -18.81 -5.91
CA ILE A 148 -10.57 -17.36 -5.68
C ILE A 148 -9.71 -16.59 -6.68
N ARG A 149 -8.51 -17.12 -6.99
CA ARG A 149 -7.62 -16.57 -8.02
C ARG A 149 -8.34 -16.32 -9.36
N LYS A 150 -9.24 -17.22 -9.78
CA LYS A 150 -10.00 -17.08 -11.04
C LYS A 150 -11.02 -15.95 -10.99
N TYR A 151 -11.62 -15.71 -9.82
CA TYR A 151 -12.59 -14.63 -9.61
C TYR A 151 -11.91 -13.27 -9.53
N LEU A 152 -10.73 -13.20 -8.87
CA LEU A 152 -9.95 -11.97 -8.75
C LEU A 152 -9.34 -11.51 -10.08
N HIS A 153 -9.14 -12.43 -11.03
CA HIS A 153 -8.61 -12.09 -12.34
C HIS A 153 -9.63 -11.29 -13.17
N VAL A 154 -9.22 -10.12 -13.67
CA VAL A 154 -10.06 -9.27 -14.51
C VAL A 154 -9.83 -9.62 -15.98
N LYS A 155 -10.91 -9.98 -16.68
CA LYS A 155 -10.86 -10.39 -18.10
C LYS A 155 -11.29 -9.30 -19.08
N LYS A 156 -12.06 -8.32 -18.61
CA LYS A 156 -12.56 -7.20 -19.42
C LYS A 156 -12.22 -5.91 -18.70
N TRP A 157 -11.52 -5.03 -19.41
CA TRP A 157 -11.11 -3.71 -18.94
C TRP A 157 -12.06 -2.65 -19.51
N PRO A 158 -12.48 -1.61 -18.76
CA PRO A 158 -13.38 -0.58 -19.29
C PRO A 158 -12.88 0.08 -20.58
N TYR A 159 -11.55 0.23 -20.71
CA TYR A 159 -10.90 0.89 -21.86
C TYR A 159 -10.18 -0.06 -22.82
N TYR A 160 -10.39 -1.38 -22.69
CA TYR A 160 -9.75 -2.37 -23.56
C TYR A 160 -10.79 -3.41 -24.01
N GLN A 161 -11.38 -3.16 -25.18
CA GLN A 161 -12.49 -3.96 -25.71
C GLN A 161 -12.06 -5.28 -26.37
N ARG A 162 -10.76 -5.54 -26.53
CA ARG A 162 -10.31 -6.87 -26.94
C ARG A 162 -10.35 -7.80 -25.74
N THR A 163 -11.23 -8.78 -25.75
CA THR A 163 -10.94 -10.09 -25.16
C THR A 163 -9.72 -10.63 -25.90
N VAL A 164 -8.53 -10.25 -25.46
CA VAL A 164 -7.32 -10.92 -25.91
C VAL A 164 -7.45 -12.32 -25.34
N GLY A 165 -7.68 -13.29 -26.23
CA GLY A 165 -7.55 -14.68 -25.85
C GLY A 165 -6.20 -14.82 -25.20
N ASP A 166 -6.18 -15.40 -24.00
CA ASP A 166 -4.96 -15.87 -23.36
C ASP A 166 -4.40 -16.97 -24.25
N ALA A 167 -3.76 -16.57 -25.35
CA ALA A 167 -2.89 -17.46 -26.11
C ALA A 167 -1.70 -17.69 -25.20
N LEU A 168 -1.70 -18.90 -24.64
CA LEU A 168 -0.59 -19.54 -23.94
C LEU A 168 0.74 -19.29 -24.66
#